data_AF-A0A846PNE9-F1
#
_entry.id   AF-A0A846PNE9-F1
#
_cell.length_a   1.000
_cell.length_b   1.000
_cell.length_c   1.000
_cell.angle_alpha   90.00
_cell.angle_beta   90.00
_cell.angle_gamma   90.00
#
_symmetry.space_group_name_H-M   'P 1'
#
loop_
_entity.id
_entity.type
_entity.pdbx_description
1 polymer ?
#
loop_
_entity_poly.entity_id
_entity_poly.type
_entity_poly.pdbx_seq_one_letter_code
_entity_poly.pdbx_strand_id
1 'polypeptide(L)'
;KENIDTVGLLGTAFTMNQAFYKEKLLHSGINVLVPKEKEQKYINRVIHEELINGRVIPRSREGFLKIIKSLVDRRAQGVILGCTEIPLLVRDEDSPVKLFNTTEIHAEKALGYAIGGK
;
A
#
# COMPACT_ATOMS: atom_id res chain seq x y z
N LYS A 1 13.06 -3.45 -11.95
CA LYS A 1 12.95 -2.27 -11.06
C LYS A 1 12.47 -1.12 -11.93
N GLU A 2 11.26 -0.58 -11.72
CA GLU A 2 10.58 0.35 -12.64
C GLU A 2 11.06 1.81 -12.53
N ASN A 3 12.36 2.07 -12.29
CA ASN A 3 12.89 3.42 -12.00
C ASN A 3 12.15 4.14 -10.85
N ILE A 4 11.71 3.39 -9.84
CA ILE A 4 11.10 3.90 -8.63
C ILE A 4 12.14 3.90 -7.51
N ASP A 5 12.35 5.08 -6.92
CA ASP A 5 13.22 5.31 -5.77
C ASP A 5 12.45 5.68 -4.51
N THR A 6 11.17 6.09 -4.61
CA THR A 6 10.36 6.50 -3.47
C THR A 6 8.92 5.98 -3.59
N VAL A 7 8.45 5.29 -2.55
CA VAL A 7 7.09 4.74 -2.48
C VAL A 7 6.35 5.17 -1.22
N GLY A 8 5.03 5.29 -1.33
CA GLY A 8 4.13 5.33 -0.17
C GLY A 8 3.86 3.92 0.36
N LEU A 9 3.60 3.78 1.66
CA LEU A 9 3.17 2.51 2.26
C LEU A 9 1.86 2.70 3.02
N LEU A 10 0.81 1.98 2.60
CA LEU A 10 -0.46 1.88 3.30
C LEU A 10 -0.62 0.47 3.86
N GLY A 11 -1.07 0.34 5.10
CA GLY A 11 -1.29 -0.93 5.76
C GLY A 11 -1.82 -0.72 7.16
N THR A 12 -1.79 -1.76 7.99
CA THR A 12 -2.06 -1.60 9.44
C THR A 12 -1.02 -0.65 10.08
N ALA A 13 -1.36 -0.11 11.25
CA ALA A 13 -0.40 0.67 12.03
C ALA A 13 0.89 -0.12 12.30
N PHE A 14 0.80 -1.45 12.45
CA PHE A 14 1.96 -2.34 12.58
C PHE A 14 2.83 -2.31 11.32
N THR A 15 2.27 -2.57 10.15
CA THR A 15 3.00 -2.59 8.87
C THR A 15 3.66 -1.24 8.56
N MET A 16 3.00 -0.12 8.86
CA MET A 16 3.56 1.21 8.60
C MET A 16 4.67 1.61 9.59
N ASN A 17 4.63 1.12 10.83
CA ASN A 17 5.58 1.51 11.86
C ASN A 17 6.77 0.55 12.02
N GLN A 18 6.60 -0.74 11.75
CA GLN A 18 7.64 -1.76 11.87
C GLN A 18 8.82 -1.55 10.91
N ALA A 19 10.03 -1.78 11.41
CA ALA A 19 11.26 -1.58 10.64
C ALA A 19 11.41 -2.61 9.51
N PHE A 20 11.02 -3.86 9.73
CA PHE A 20 11.19 -4.99 8.79
C PHE A 20 10.79 -4.68 7.33
N TYR A 21 9.62 -4.08 7.12
CA TYR A 21 9.12 -3.82 5.76
C TYR A 21 9.87 -2.65 5.10
N LYS A 22 10.17 -1.62 5.88
CA LYS A 22 10.87 -0.41 5.43
C LYS A 22 12.35 -0.69 5.16
N GLU A 23 13.01 -1.43 6.04
CA GLU A 23 14.43 -1.78 5.93
C GLU A 23 14.72 -2.58 4.66
N LYS A 24 13.90 -3.57 4.31
CA LYS A 24 14.10 -4.33 3.06
C LYS A 24 14.01 -3.46 1.81
N LEU A 25 13.06 -2.52 1.78
CA LEU A 25 12.90 -1.58 0.67
C LEU A 25 14.07 -0.58 0.62
N LEU A 26 14.47 -0.06 1.78
CA LEU A 26 15.63 0.84 1.90
C LEU A 26 16.93 0.17 1.43
N HIS A 27 17.19 -1.08 1.84
CA HIS A 27 18.34 -1.85 1.35
C HIS A 27 18.29 -2.11 -0.16
N SER A 28 17.10 -2.10 -0.75
CA SER A 28 16.91 -2.18 -2.20
C SER A 28 17.05 -0.83 -2.90
N GLY A 29 17.41 0.23 -2.16
CA GLY A 29 17.51 1.61 -2.65
C GLY A 29 16.15 2.23 -2.95
N ILE A 30 15.13 1.93 -2.14
CA ILE A 30 13.78 2.49 -2.23
C ILE A 30 13.42 3.15 -0.90
N ASN A 31 13.24 4.45 -0.91
CA ASN A 31 12.75 5.23 0.22
C ASN A 31 11.25 4.98 0.45
N VAL A 32 10.84 4.95 1.72
CA VAL A 32 9.45 4.64 2.11
C VAL A 32 8.83 5.80 2.87
N LEU A 33 7.76 6.35 2.31
CA LEU A 33 6.93 7.37 2.94
C LEU A 33 5.73 6.70 3.60
N VAL A 34 5.49 7.04 4.87
CA VAL A 34 4.27 6.66 5.57
C VAL A 34 3.34 7.88 5.75
N PRO A 35 2.01 7.67 5.82
CA PRO A 35 1.06 8.72 6.17
C PRO A 35 1.37 9.34 7.53
N LYS A 36 0.83 10.54 7.80
CA LYS A 36 0.93 11.18 9.12
C LYS A 36 0.15 10.38 10.15
N GLU A 37 0.48 10.53 11.44
CA GLU A 37 -0.11 9.73 12.52
C GLU A 37 -1.66 9.69 12.52
N LYS A 38 -2.32 10.84 12.28
CA LYS A 38 -3.79 10.90 12.18
C LYS A 38 -4.34 10.09 11.00
N GLU A 39 -3.64 10.11 9.86
CA GLU A 39 -4.00 9.35 8.67
C GLU A 39 -3.76 7.85 8.89
N GLN A 40 -2.69 7.47 9.58
CA GLN A 40 -2.43 6.08 9.96
C GLN A 40 -3.54 5.53 10.87
N LYS A 41 -3.96 6.30 11.88
CA LYS A 41 -5.09 5.94 12.76
C LYS A 41 -6.37 5.75 11.96
N TYR A 42 -6.63 6.64 11.01
CA TYR A 42 -7.78 6.53 10.10
C TYR A 42 -7.73 5.26 9.24
N ILE A 43 -6.61 4.98 8.59
CA ILE A 43 -6.41 3.77 7.78
C ILE A 43 -6.65 2.52 8.63
N ASN A 44 -6.03 2.47 9.82
CA ASN A 44 -6.17 1.33 10.72
C ASN A 44 -7.63 1.10 11.12
N ARG A 45 -8.37 2.18 11.45
CA ARG A 45 -9.79 2.10 11.77
C ARG A 45 -10.60 1.55 10.60
N VAL A 46 -10.42 2.09 9.39
CA VAL A 46 -11.14 1.63 8.19
C VAL A 46 -10.86 0.16 7.91
N ILE A 47 -9.61 -0.29 8.01
CA ILE A 47 -9.26 -1.71 7.82
C ILE A 47 -10.02 -2.58 8.83
N HIS A 48 -9.94 -2.28 10.12
CA HIS A 48 -10.51 -3.15 11.16
C HIS A 48 -12.04 -3.08 11.26
N GLU A 49 -12.61 -1.88 11.16
CA GLU A 49 -14.05 -1.70 11.35
C GLU A 49 -14.83 -1.99 10.07
N GLU A 50 -14.27 -1.70 8.89
CA GLU A 50 -14.99 -1.79 7.62
C GLU A 50 -14.51 -2.97 6.79
N LEU A 51 -13.25 -2.95 6.35
CA LEU A 51 -12.78 -3.86 5.29
C LEU A 51 -12.68 -5.33 5.73
N ILE A 52 -12.22 -5.60 6.95
CA ILE A 52 -12.19 -6.97 7.51
C ILE A 52 -13.61 -7.57 7.58
N ASN A 53 -14.62 -6.73 7.76
CA ASN A 53 -16.03 -7.14 7.79
C ASN A 53 -16.68 -7.14 6.39
N GLY A 54 -15.89 -7.01 5.31
CA GLY A 54 -16.38 -6.96 3.93
C GLY A 54 -17.16 -5.68 3.57
N ARG A 55 -17.11 -4.64 4.41
CA ARG A 55 -17.82 -3.38 4.17
C ARG A 55 -16.93 -2.41 3.40
N VAL A 56 -17.31 -2.08 2.17
CA VAL A 56 -16.59 -1.11 1.32
C VAL A 56 -17.42 0.17 1.25
N ILE A 57 -16.92 1.24 1.90
CA ILE A 57 -17.65 2.50 2.02
C ILE A 57 -17.06 3.56 1.06
N PRO A 58 -17.85 4.23 0.21
CA PRO A 58 -17.34 5.25 -0.72
C PRO A 58 -16.57 6.39 -0.03
N ARG A 59 -17.06 6.87 1.12
CA ARG A 59 -16.38 7.89 1.92
C ARG A 59 -14.99 7.43 2.38
N SER A 60 -14.83 6.14 2.65
CA SER A 60 -13.55 5.58 3.06
C SER A 60 -12.56 5.53 1.89
N ARG A 61 -13.04 5.23 0.68
CA ARG A 61 -12.26 5.35 -0.56
C ARG A 61 -11.75 6.77 -0.74
N GLU A 62 -12.62 7.78 -0.64
CA GLU A 62 -12.22 9.19 -0.75
C GLU A 62 -11.14 9.58 0.27
N GLY A 63 -11.24 9.08 1.50
CA GLY A 63 -10.22 9.27 2.52
C GLY A 63 -8.87 8.66 2.14
N PHE A 64 -8.87 7.43 1.63
CA PHE A 64 -7.66 6.77 1.14
C PHE A 64 -7.03 7.51 -0.04
N LEU A 65 -7.84 7.96 -1.02
CA LEU A 65 -7.35 8.72 -2.17
C LEU A 65 -6.72 10.06 -1.77
N LYS A 66 -7.28 10.75 -0.76
CA LYS A 66 -6.67 11.96 -0.20
C LYS A 66 -5.30 11.67 0.43
N ILE A 67 -5.17 10.54 1.13
CA ILE A 67 -3.89 10.12 1.73
C ILE A 67 -2.88 9.73 0.64
N ILE A 68 -3.30 9.01 -0.39
CA ILE A 68 -2.46 8.67 -1.55
C ILE A 68 -1.95 9.95 -2.20
N LYS A 69 -2.83 10.93 -2.46
CA LYS A 69 -2.43 12.23 -3.00
C LYS A 69 -1.42 12.95 -2.10
N SER A 70 -1.63 12.97 -0.78
CA SER A 70 -0.69 13.53 0.19
C SER A 70 0.70 12.87 0.14
N LEU A 71 0.78 11.56 -0.12
CA LEU A 71 2.04 10.84 -0.33
C LEU A 71 2.70 11.22 -1.66
N VAL A 72 1.91 11.37 -2.73
CA VAL A 72 2.39 11.80 -4.06
C VAL A 72 2.91 13.23 -4.03
N ASP A 73 2.24 14.14 -3.33
CA ASP A 73 2.70 15.51 -3.10
C ASP A 73 4.04 15.54 -2.34
N ARG A 74 4.33 14.49 -1.57
CA ARG A 74 5.61 14.24 -0.88
C ARG A 74 6.60 13.42 -1.72
N ARG A 75 6.37 13.28 -3.03
CA ARG A 75 7.19 12.58 -4.03
C ARG A 75 7.10 11.04 -4.05
N ALA A 76 6.05 10.43 -3.48
CA ALA A 76 5.81 9.01 -3.76
C ALA A 76 5.52 8.80 -5.26
N GLN A 77 6.27 7.90 -5.90
CA GLN A 77 6.11 7.54 -7.32
C GLN A 77 5.16 6.34 -7.52
N GLY A 78 4.82 5.66 -6.43
CA GLY A 78 3.81 4.63 -6.35
C GLY A 78 3.48 4.32 -4.89
N VAL A 79 2.44 3.54 -4.65
CA VAL A 79 1.96 3.25 -3.29
C VAL A 79 1.80 1.75 -3.09
N ILE A 80 2.46 1.22 -2.06
CA ILE A 80 2.35 -0.17 -1.64
C ILE A 80 1.07 -0.37 -0.83
N LEU A 81 0.25 -1.34 -1.26
CA LEU A 81 -0.92 -1.83 -0.53
C LEU A 81 -0.48 -3.02 0.32
N GLY A 82 -0.08 -2.74 1.56
CA GLY A 82 0.51 -3.70 2.50
C GLY A 82 -0.49 -4.54 3.29
N CYS A 83 -1.78 -4.44 2.98
CA CYS A 83 -2.83 -5.31 3.52
C CYS A 83 -3.69 -5.83 2.37
N THR A 84 -4.09 -7.10 2.47
CA THR A 84 -4.92 -7.84 1.50
C THR A 84 -6.29 -7.21 1.26
N GLU A 85 -6.79 -6.44 2.22
CA GLU A 85 -8.12 -5.83 2.18
C GLU A 85 -8.14 -4.47 1.47
N ILE A 86 -7.02 -3.74 1.45
CA ILE A 86 -6.96 -2.39 0.85
C ILE A 86 -7.31 -2.40 -0.66
N PRO A 87 -6.86 -3.40 -1.45
CA PRO A 87 -7.29 -3.54 -2.86
C PRO A 87 -8.80 -3.68 -3.07
N LEU A 88 -9.58 -4.04 -2.04
CA LEU A 88 -11.05 -4.06 -2.13
C LEU A 88 -11.65 -2.64 -2.15
N LEU A 89 -10.91 -1.66 -1.63
CA LEU A 89 -11.37 -0.28 -1.46
C LEU A 89 -10.89 0.65 -2.58
N VAL A 90 -9.62 0.53 -2.99
CA VAL A 90 -8.94 1.39 -3.98
C VAL A 90 -8.27 0.55 -5.07
N ARG A 91 -8.35 1.02 -6.32
CA ARG A 91 -7.73 0.39 -7.50
C ARG A 91 -6.79 1.34 -8.23
N ASP A 92 -6.00 0.81 -9.15
CA ASP A 92 -5.07 1.60 -9.96
C ASP A 92 -5.80 2.71 -10.73
N GLU A 93 -6.99 2.43 -11.26
CA GLU A 93 -7.83 3.42 -11.96
C GLU A 93 -8.25 4.62 -11.09
N ASP A 94 -8.29 4.45 -9.76
CA ASP A 94 -8.66 5.53 -8.83
C ASP A 94 -7.47 6.41 -8.44
N SER A 95 -6.24 5.98 -8.74
CA SER A 95 -5.00 6.55 -8.20
C SER A 95 -4.19 7.30 -9.25
N PRO A 96 -3.59 8.46 -8.91
CA PRO A 96 -2.71 9.19 -9.84
C PRO A 96 -1.35 8.51 -10.04
N VAL A 97 -1.02 7.49 -9.24
CA VAL A 97 0.22 6.71 -9.30
C VAL A 97 -0.10 5.22 -9.18
N LYS A 98 0.80 4.37 -9.68
CA LYS A 98 0.67 2.91 -9.59
C LYS A 98 0.52 2.45 -8.14
N LEU A 99 -0.44 1.55 -7.90
CA LEU A 99 -0.61 0.85 -6.64
C LEU A 99 0.05 -0.53 -6.74
N PHE A 100 0.92 -0.85 -5.79
CA PHE A 100 1.54 -2.17 -5.69
C PHE A 100 0.72 -3.03 -4.76
N ASN A 101 -0.18 -3.82 -5.35
CA ASN A 101 -0.91 -4.86 -4.64
C ASN A 101 0.05 -5.99 -4.24
N THR A 102 0.46 -5.98 -2.97
CA THR A 102 1.48 -6.93 -2.49
C THR A 102 1.00 -8.37 -2.55
N THR A 103 -0.30 -8.61 -2.40
CA THR A 103 -0.90 -9.94 -2.46
C THR A 103 -0.83 -10.52 -3.86
N GLU A 104 -1.20 -9.73 -4.86
CA GLU A 104 -1.15 -10.12 -6.27
C GLU A 104 0.28 -10.37 -6.73
N ILE A 105 1.19 -9.42 -6.47
CA ILE A 105 2.61 -9.57 -6.77
C ILE A 105 3.19 -10.84 -6.12
N HIS A 106 2.80 -11.12 -4.88
CA HIS A 106 3.27 -12.32 -4.18
C HIS A 106 2.71 -13.60 -4.79
N ALA A 107 1.43 -13.64 -5.14
CA ALA A 107 0.78 -14.79 -5.76
C ALA A 107 1.38 -15.09 -7.15
N GLU A 108 1.60 -14.07 -7.97
CA GLU A 108 2.26 -14.20 -9.27
C GLU A 108 3.67 -14.76 -9.15
N LYS A 109 4.44 -14.27 -8.17
CA LYS A 109 5.80 -14.77 -7.91
C LYS A 109 5.81 -16.20 -7.38
N ALA A 110 4.86 -16.56 -6.51
CA ALA A 110 4.72 -17.92 -6.03
C ALA A 110 4.38 -18.89 -7.18
N LEU A 111 3.46 -18.50 -8.06
CA LEU A 111 3.11 -19.29 -9.25
C LEU A 111 4.32 -19.45 -10.18
N GLY A 112 5.00 -18.34 -10.49
CA GLY A 112 6.20 -18.34 -11.34
C GLY A 112 7.26 -19.30 -10.82
N TYR A 113 7.55 -19.24 -9.52
CA TYR A 113 8.49 -20.15 -8.87
C TYR A 113 8.06 -21.63 -9.01
N ALA A 114 6.77 -21.92 -8.78
CA ALA A 114 6.25 -23.29 -8.84
C ALA A 114 6.34 -23.92 -10.24
N ILE A 115 6.21 -23.11 -11.31
CA ILE A 115 6.25 -23.58 -12.70
C ILE A 115 7.63 -23.44 -13.36
N GLY A 116 8.68 -23.10 -12.59
CA GLY A 116 10.05 -22.97 -13.10
C GLY A 116 10.34 -21.65 -13.82
N GLY A 117 9.46 -20.65 -13.68
CA GLY A 117 9.78 -19.26 -13.99
C GLY A 117 10.79 -18.72 -12.98
N LYS A 118 11.76 -17.91 -13.45
CA LYS A 118 12.71 -17.21 -12.57
C LYS A 118 12.00 -16.22 -11.65
#